data_AF-A0A0F9SFC9-F1
#
_entry.id   AF-A0A0F9SFC9-F1
#
_cell.length_a   1.000
_cell.length_b   1.000
_cell.length_c   1.000
_cell.angle_alpha   90.00
_cell.angle_beta   90.00
_cell.angle_gamma   90.00
#
_symmetry.space_group_name_H-M   'P 1'
#
loop_
_entity.id
_entity.type
_entity.pdbx_description
1 polymer ?
#
loop_
_entity_poly.entity_id
_entity_poly.type
_entity_poly.pdbx_seq_one_letter_code
_entity_poly.pdbx_strand_id
1 'polypeptide(L)'
;MSPIRVNINILYHFFELFYPKFINDQQNVLDIVISDVDKKNKVLGLYLYRTKKVGIHETIETLPKDLIRSKYINFDRLDNFFNKLQAEIMKKTDVRISSIRLFKKGAIDLINKHCEDIRKISLHEFLNRIMDLIQILFEKDLFLIYPKPMFHNFFKGSIELLDKIRFKSVVNFLEKFLPEFKVSFLLGSGNIDIILLLQQRLLKSGKSELSIKILTPGELGIEIEDLNMKNNLKVIQDKLKTKHAYYLNQHDLISFISDLFELVIPIKIENLEFLTQKVLFGYRSFENHWDMVPRPIAYHNFVRFILRLIGFNLNLKKLSHWAIPNLFFSFVKLYFGLNSKILLIITDIRKHKKLKPSQKNYLKFVTEYNFLLEIENSTVSKVNIVNKEIIFPDRNVDSLDSIKVRISEKYGFISSIIVLDKFLLQNFIKNFIFNHSKLSPFLKLKTLKLFKKQKYLRIFPEVPPYQLIRKKRIFSFLRLILPIMIDKHEF
;
A
#
# COMPACT_ATOMS: atom_id res chain seq x y z
N MET A 1 3.32 -20.17 -22.89
CA MET A 1 4.11 -19.11 -22.21
C MET A 1 3.14 -18.06 -21.71
N SER A 2 3.16 -17.74 -20.41
CA SER A 2 2.28 -16.72 -19.87
C SER A 2 2.67 -15.33 -20.41
N PRO A 3 1.76 -14.34 -20.40
CA PRO A 3 2.02 -13.04 -21.00
C PRO A 3 3.09 -12.23 -20.25
N ILE A 4 3.43 -12.64 -19.03
CA ILE A 4 4.46 -12.06 -18.15
C ILE A 4 5.59 -13.10 -18.04
N ARG A 5 6.84 -12.72 -17.74
CA ARG A 5 7.90 -13.69 -17.40
C ARG A 5 7.68 -14.33 -16.00
N VAL A 6 6.49 -14.86 -15.74
CA VAL A 6 6.09 -15.56 -14.52
C VAL A 6 5.61 -16.94 -14.93
N ASN A 7 5.99 -17.96 -14.16
CA ASN A 7 5.54 -19.33 -14.35
C ASN A 7 4.00 -19.41 -14.39
N ILE A 8 3.44 -20.14 -15.36
CA ILE A 8 1.99 -20.23 -15.54
C ILE A 8 1.30 -20.90 -14.34
N ASN A 9 1.97 -21.86 -13.70
CA ASN A 9 1.44 -22.54 -12.52
C ASN A 9 1.34 -21.58 -11.33
N ILE A 10 2.31 -20.67 -11.18
CA ILE A 10 2.26 -19.61 -10.16
C ILE A 10 1.11 -18.64 -10.44
N LEU A 11 0.92 -18.24 -11.70
CA LEU A 11 -0.19 -17.35 -12.06
C LEU A 11 -1.55 -18.00 -11.79
N TYR A 12 -1.70 -19.28 -12.16
CA TYR A 12 -2.91 -20.05 -11.86
C TYR A 12 -3.14 -20.16 -10.35
N HIS A 13 -2.10 -20.47 -9.57
CA HIS A 13 -2.18 -20.52 -8.10
C HIS A 13 -2.61 -19.18 -7.50
N PHE A 14 -2.00 -18.07 -7.92
CA PHE A 14 -2.41 -16.75 -7.45
C PHE A 14 -3.84 -16.42 -7.85
N PHE A 15 -4.26 -16.80 -9.06
CA PHE A 15 -5.63 -16.62 -9.49
C PHE A 15 -6.60 -17.40 -8.59
N GLU A 16 -6.40 -18.70 -8.41
CA GLU A 16 -7.23 -19.55 -7.52
C GLU A 16 -7.30 -19.01 -6.09
N LEU A 17 -6.21 -18.41 -5.61
CA LEU A 17 -6.09 -18.00 -4.22
C LEU A 17 -6.62 -16.58 -3.93
N PHE A 18 -6.45 -15.66 -4.87
CA PHE A 18 -6.85 -14.25 -4.71
C PHE A 18 -8.20 -13.94 -5.35
N TYR A 19 -8.46 -14.48 -6.53
CA TYR A 19 -9.65 -14.13 -7.33
C TYR A 19 -10.98 -14.37 -6.59
N PRO A 20 -11.19 -15.54 -5.95
CA PRO A 20 -12.45 -15.80 -5.24
C PRO A 20 -12.69 -14.83 -4.08
N LYS A 21 -11.61 -14.50 -3.35
CA LYS A 21 -11.67 -13.60 -2.19
C LYS A 21 -11.94 -12.16 -2.59
N PHE A 22 -11.35 -11.71 -3.70
CA PHE A 22 -11.52 -10.32 -4.12
C PHE A 22 -12.84 -10.11 -4.82
N ILE A 23 -13.21 -10.93 -5.79
CA ILE A 23 -14.37 -10.65 -6.64
C ILE A 23 -15.68 -11.15 -6.00
N ASN A 24 -15.60 -12.01 -4.98
CA ASN A 24 -16.74 -12.64 -4.30
C ASN A 24 -17.65 -13.39 -5.29
N ASP A 25 -17.06 -13.98 -6.33
CA ASP A 25 -17.74 -14.85 -7.28
C ASP A 25 -18.00 -16.21 -6.62
N GLN A 26 -19.13 -16.30 -5.90
CA GLN A 26 -19.53 -17.50 -5.17
C GLN A 26 -19.89 -18.67 -6.10
N GLN A 27 -20.35 -18.39 -7.31
CA GLN A 27 -20.79 -19.34 -8.34
C GLN A 27 -20.57 -18.76 -9.76
N ASN A 28 -21.33 -19.26 -10.74
CA ASN A 28 -21.27 -18.88 -12.14
C ASN A 28 -21.44 -17.36 -12.33
N VAL A 29 -20.76 -16.82 -13.33
CA VAL A 29 -20.69 -15.37 -13.58
C VAL A 29 -21.17 -15.06 -14.97
N LEU A 30 -21.91 -13.96 -15.13
CA LEU A 30 -22.35 -13.50 -16.44
C LEU A 30 -21.68 -12.17 -16.80
N ASP A 31 -20.92 -12.17 -17.89
CA ASP A 31 -20.37 -10.94 -18.48
C ASP A 31 -21.28 -10.41 -19.56
N ILE A 32 -21.54 -9.11 -19.47
CA ILE A 32 -22.40 -8.38 -20.38
C ILE A 32 -21.55 -7.26 -20.98
N VAL A 33 -21.25 -7.38 -22.27
CA VAL A 33 -20.55 -6.32 -23.02
C VAL A 33 -21.58 -5.42 -23.68
N ILE A 34 -21.51 -4.12 -23.44
CA ILE A 34 -22.44 -3.12 -23.97
C ILE A 34 -21.74 -2.06 -24.80
N SER A 35 -22.47 -1.42 -25.71
CA SER A 35 -21.96 -0.30 -26.50
C SER A 35 -21.77 0.98 -25.69
N ASP A 36 -20.78 1.79 -26.07
CA ASP A 36 -20.46 3.09 -25.44
C ASP A 36 -21.26 4.27 -26.02
N VAL A 37 -22.10 4.03 -27.02
CA VAL A 37 -22.79 5.07 -27.81
C VAL A 37 -24.20 5.33 -27.26
N ASP A 38 -24.59 6.59 -27.26
CA ASP A 38 -25.69 7.20 -26.50
C ASP A 38 -27.08 6.52 -26.59
N LYS A 39 -27.79 6.61 -25.45
CA LYS A 39 -29.21 6.35 -25.17
C LYS A 39 -29.77 4.93 -25.26
N LYS A 40 -29.09 3.95 -25.86
CA LYS A 40 -29.55 2.54 -25.80
C LYS A 40 -28.35 1.62 -25.69
N ASN A 41 -27.83 1.40 -24.48
CA ASN A 41 -26.76 0.44 -24.15
C ASN A 41 -27.05 -0.91 -24.84
N LYS A 42 -26.53 -1.08 -26.06
CA LYS A 42 -26.85 -2.24 -26.88
C LYS A 42 -25.94 -3.35 -26.42
N VAL A 43 -26.53 -4.50 -26.13
CA VAL A 43 -25.78 -5.70 -25.76
C VAL A 43 -24.98 -6.18 -26.98
N LEU A 44 -23.66 -6.12 -26.86
CA LEU A 44 -22.70 -6.54 -27.87
C LEU A 44 -22.28 -7.99 -27.67
N GLY A 45 -22.28 -8.49 -26.42
CA GLY A 45 -21.93 -9.86 -26.08
C GLY A 45 -22.45 -10.27 -24.70
N LEU A 46 -22.76 -11.55 -24.56
CA LEU A 46 -23.16 -12.20 -23.32
C LEU A 46 -22.35 -13.47 -23.14
N TYR A 47 -21.64 -13.60 -22.03
CA TYR A 47 -20.74 -14.72 -21.77
C TYR A 47 -21.01 -15.28 -20.38
N LEU A 48 -21.51 -16.51 -20.32
CA LEU A 48 -21.75 -17.24 -19.09
C LEU A 48 -20.51 -18.07 -18.73
N TYR A 49 -19.88 -17.73 -17.63
CA TYR A 49 -18.75 -18.44 -17.06
C TYR A 49 -19.26 -19.43 -16.03
N ARG A 50 -19.12 -20.72 -16.32
CA ARG A 50 -19.52 -21.77 -15.36
C ARG A 50 -18.37 -22.09 -14.43
N THR A 51 -18.63 -22.11 -13.13
CA THR A 51 -17.63 -22.36 -12.08
C THR A 51 -17.68 -23.80 -11.59
N LYS A 52 -16.51 -24.45 -11.51
CA LYS A 52 -16.35 -25.76 -10.85
C LYS A 52 -16.08 -25.62 -9.36
N LYS A 53 -15.32 -24.58 -9.01
CA LYS A 53 -15.04 -24.12 -7.64
C LYS A 53 -15.26 -22.61 -7.61
N VAL A 54 -15.51 -22.07 -6.42
CA VAL A 54 -15.66 -20.64 -6.18
C VAL A 54 -14.54 -19.87 -6.89
N GLY A 55 -14.91 -18.94 -7.79
CA GLY A 55 -13.98 -18.11 -8.58
C GLY A 55 -13.10 -18.82 -9.61
N ILE A 56 -13.26 -20.12 -9.87
CA ILE A 56 -12.53 -20.84 -10.93
C ILE A 56 -13.51 -21.26 -12.03
N HIS A 57 -13.40 -20.62 -13.19
CA HIS A 57 -14.24 -20.88 -14.36
C HIS A 57 -13.73 -22.11 -15.14
N GLU A 58 -14.62 -23.05 -15.43
CA GLU A 58 -14.34 -24.27 -16.20
C GLU A 58 -14.68 -24.10 -17.67
N THR A 59 -15.82 -23.47 -17.96
CA THR A 59 -16.29 -23.26 -19.34
C THR A 59 -16.84 -21.84 -19.51
N ILE A 60 -16.79 -21.38 -20.75
CA ILE A 60 -17.35 -20.10 -21.19
C ILE A 60 -18.36 -20.41 -22.28
N GLU A 61 -19.62 -20.04 -22.06
CA GLU A 61 -20.71 -20.21 -23.01
C GLU A 61 -21.15 -18.84 -23.53
N THR A 62 -21.21 -18.66 -24.85
CA THR A 62 -21.74 -17.43 -25.44
C THR A 62 -23.26 -17.53 -25.54
N LEU A 63 -23.98 -16.59 -24.93
CA LEU A 63 -25.44 -16.59 -24.92
C LEU A 63 -26.02 -15.68 -26.02
N PRO A 64 -27.23 -16.00 -26.53
CA PRO A 64 -27.91 -15.14 -27.51
C PRO A 64 -28.17 -13.74 -26.96
N LYS A 65 -27.79 -12.71 -27.72
CA LYS A 65 -27.79 -11.29 -27.28
C LYS A 65 -29.20 -10.76 -27.00
N ASP A 66 -30.20 -11.33 -27.64
CA ASP A 66 -31.63 -11.05 -27.50
C ASP A 66 -32.20 -11.49 -26.14
N LEU A 67 -31.45 -12.33 -25.39
CA LEU A 67 -31.78 -12.69 -24.01
C LEU A 67 -31.91 -11.44 -23.12
N ILE A 68 -31.09 -10.41 -23.36
CA ILE A 68 -31.20 -9.13 -22.67
C ILE A 68 -31.68 -8.08 -23.66
N ARG A 69 -32.95 -7.69 -23.57
CA ARG A 69 -33.43 -6.52 -24.33
C ARG A 69 -32.80 -5.25 -23.75
N SER A 70 -32.25 -4.38 -24.59
CA SER A 70 -31.57 -3.14 -24.17
C SER A 70 -32.41 -2.21 -23.29
N LYS A 71 -33.75 -2.27 -23.40
CA LYS A 71 -34.70 -1.54 -22.54
C LYS A 71 -34.70 -2.00 -21.07
N TYR A 72 -34.15 -3.17 -20.76
CA TYR A 72 -34.12 -3.73 -19.40
C TYR A 72 -32.88 -3.32 -18.60
N ILE A 73 -31.84 -2.79 -19.25
CA ILE A 73 -30.62 -2.37 -18.56
C ILE A 73 -30.90 -1.03 -17.87
N ASN A 74 -31.25 -1.10 -16.59
CA ASN A 74 -31.37 0.04 -15.71
C ASN A 74 -30.28 -0.01 -14.64
N PHE A 75 -29.25 0.82 -14.79
CA PHE A 75 -28.12 0.89 -13.85
C PHE A 75 -28.52 1.44 -12.47
N ASP A 76 -29.62 2.18 -12.38
CA ASP A 76 -30.11 2.74 -11.10
C ASP A 76 -30.82 1.67 -10.26
N ARG A 77 -31.19 0.53 -10.86
CA ARG A 77 -31.88 -0.60 -10.19
C ARG A 77 -31.22 -1.94 -10.53
N LEU A 78 -29.90 -2.03 -10.32
CA LEU A 78 -29.10 -3.24 -10.59
C LEU A 78 -29.65 -4.51 -9.93
N ASP A 79 -30.18 -4.43 -8.72
CA ASP A 79 -30.78 -5.57 -8.01
C ASP A 79 -31.95 -6.19 -8.80
N ASN A 80 -32.86 -5.33 -9.27
CA ASN A 80 -34.02 -5.77 -10.06
C ASN A 80 -33.59 -6.30 -11.43
N PHE A 81 -32.59 -5.68 -12.04
CA PHE A 81 -32.01 -6.16 -13.28
C PHE A 81 -31.37 -7.54 -13.09
N PHE A 82 -30.57 -7.72 -12.05
CA PHE A 82 -29.93 -8.97 -11.70
C PHE A 82 -30.95 -10.09 -11.45
N ASN A 83 -31.99 -9.85 -10.64
CA ASN A 83 -33.01 -10.85 -10.35
C ASN A 83 -33.79 -11.30 -11.60
N LYS A 84 -34.12 -10.36 -12.49
CA LYS A 84 -34.77 -10.69 -13.77
C LYS A 84 -33.86 -11.52 -14.66
N LEU A 85 -32.61 -11.10 -14.77
CA LEU A 85 -31.62 -11.79 -15.59
C LEU A 85 -31.32 -13.20 -15.07
N GLN A 86 -31.19 -13.35 -13.74
CA GLN A 86 -31.05 -14.62 -13.08
C GLN A 86 -32.21 -15.56 -13.43
N ALA A 87 -33.46 -15.08 -13.44
CA ALA A 87 -34.61 -15.90 -13.80
C ALA A 87 -34.57 -16.32 -15.29
N GLU A 88 -34.17 -15.44 -16.19
CA GLU A 88 -34.05 -15.75 -17.63
C GLU A 88 -32.91 -16.73 -17.93
N ILE A 89 -31.75 -16.55 -17.30
CA ILE A 89 -30.60 -17.47 -17.42
C ILE A 89 -30.98 -18.83 -16.87
N MET A 90 -31.57 -18.90 -15.67
CA MET A 90 -32.00 -20.16 -15.07
C MET A 90 -32.96 -20.92 -15.99
N LYS A 91 -33.95 -20.24 -16.58
CA LYS A 91 -34.91 -20.88 -17.51
C LYS A 91 -34.26 -21.44 -18.76
N LYS A 92 -33.18 -20.83 -19.25
CA LYS A 92 -32.57 -21.20 -20.53
C LYS A 92 -31.43 -22.18 -20.40
N THR A 93 -30.64 -22.06 -19.33
CA THR A 93 -29.40 -22.81 -19.17
C THR A 93 -29.38 -23.71 -17.94
N ASP A 94 -30.41 -23.65 -17.09
CA ASP A 94 -30.48 -24.35 -15.79
C ASP A 94 -29.30 -24.03 -14.85
N VAL A 95 -28.81 -22.78 -14.93
CA VAL A 95 -27.63 -22.32 -14.19
C VAL A 95 -28.00 -21.11 -13.32
N ARG A 96 -27.59 -21.16 -12.04
CA ARG A 96 -27.61 -20.01 -11.15
C ARG A 96 -26.36 -19.17 -11.30
N ILE A 97 -26.50 -17.85 -11.43
CA ILE A 97 -25.36 -16.92 -11.41
C ILE A 97 -25.25 -16.26 -10.04
N SER A 98 -24.04 -16.06 -9.55
CA SER A 98 -23.80 -15.31 -8.30
C SER A 98 -23.57 -13.83 -8.54
N SER A 99 -23.11 -13.47 -9.74
CA SER A 99 -22.71 -12.10 -10.07
C SER A 99 -22.87 -11.80 -11.55
N ILE A 100 -23.01 -10.52 -11.84
CA ILE A 100 -22.98 -9.95 -13.19
C ILE A 100 -21.84 -8.94 -13.29
N ARG A 101 -21.15 -8.93 -14.43
CA ARG A 101 -20.12 -7.95 -14.75
C ARG A 101 -20.47 -7.26 -16.05
N LEU A 102 -20.61 -5.95 -15.98
CA LEU A 102 -20.99 -5.11 -17.10
C LEU A 102 -19.75 -4.37 -17.59
N PHE A 103 -19.37 -4.66 -18.83
CA PHE A 103 -18.24 -4.01 -19.51
C PHE A 103 -18.78 -3.12 -20.62
N LYS A 104 -18.50 -1.83 -20.54
CA LYS A 104 -18.59 -0.94 -21.70
C LYS A 104 -17.52 -1.36 -22.72
N LYS A 105 -17.80 -1.22 -24.01
CA LYS A 105 -16.88 -1.60 -25.10
C LYS A 105 -15.51 -0.93 -24.93
N GLY A 106 -15.48 0.32 -24.50
CA GLY A 106 -14.26 1.04 -24.19
C GLY A 106 -13.43 0.43 -23.04
N ALA A 107 -14.05 -0.27 -22.08
CA ALA A 107 -13.29 -1.04 -21.08
C ALA A 107 -12.50 -2.16 -21.76
N ILE A 108 -13.16 -2.93 -22.62
CA ILE A 108 -12.55 -4.07 -23.33
C ILE A 108 -11.41 -3.57 -24.22
N ASP A 109 -11.61 -2.46 -24.92
CA ASP A 109 -10.58 -1.89 -25.81
C ASP A 109 -9.36 -1.40 -25.00
N LEU A 110 -9.58 -0.79 -23.83
CA LEU A 110 -8.48 -0.40 -22.92
C LEU A 110 -7.73 -1.61 -22.34
N ILE A 111 -8.45 -2.65 -21.92
CA ILE A 111 -7.86 -3.89 -21.39
C ILE A 111 -7.03 -4.58 -22.49
N ASN A 112 -7.57 -4.72 -23.69
CA ASN A 112 -6.86 -5.34 -24.81
C ASN A 112 -5.58 -4.57 -25.16
N LYS A 113 -5.67 -3.23 -25.26
CA LYS A 113 -4.50 -2.37 -25.49
C LYS A 113 -3.45 -2.52 -24.40
N HIS A 114 -3.87 -2.64 -23.14
CA HIS A 114 -2.94 -2.89 -22.04
C HIS A 114 -2.22 -4.24 -22.18
N CYS A 115 -2.91 -5.26 -22.70
CA CYS A 115 -2.38 -6.60 -22.91
C CYS A 115 -1.45 -6.74 -24.14
N GLU A 116 -1.49 -5.85 -25.13
CA GLU A 116 -0.66 -5.93 -26.34
C GLU A 116 0.85 -5.96 -26.05
N ASP A 117 1.31 -5.18 -25.07
CA ASP A 117 2.73 -5.03 -24.73
C ASP A 117 3.20 -5.90 -23.56
N ILE A 118 2.32 -6.71 -22.98
CA ILE A 118 2.56 -7.40 -21.71
C ILE A 118 3.82 -8.30 -21.71
N ARG A 119 4.15 -8.89 -22.88
CA ARG A 119 5.34 -9.76 -23.05
C ARG A 119 6.66 -9.01 -23.06
N LYS A 120 6.63 -7.69 -23.31
CA LYS A 120 7.82 -6.85 -23.47
C LYS A 120 8.16 -6.07 -22.19
N ILE A 121 7.21 -5.96 -21.26
CA ILE A 121 7.35 -5.15 -20.05
C ILE A 121 7.78 -5.98 -18.83
N SER A 122 8.36 -5.31 -17.84
CA SER A 122 8.69 -5.95 -16.56
C SER A 122 7.42 -6.16 -15.72
N LEU A 123 7.46 -7.10 -14.76
CA LEU A 123 6.35 -7.32 -13.81
C LEU A 123 6.02 -6.03 -13.01
N HIS A 124 7.05 -5.27 -12.63
CA HIS A 124 6.86 -4.01 -11.92
C HIS A 124 6.12 -2.98 -12.79
N GLU A 125 6.52 -2.84 -14.06
CA GLU A 125 5.85 -1.94 -15.00
C GLU A 125 4.41 -2.38 -15.28
N PHE A 126 4.18 -3.69 -15.41
CA PHE A 126 2.83 -4.26 -15.56
C PHE A 126 1.92 -3.89 -14.39
N LEU A 127 2.38 -4.09 -13.14
CA LEU A 127 1.62 -3.71 -11.95
C LEU A 127 1.29 -2.21 -11.93
N ASN A 128 2.25 -1.36 -12.25
CA ASN A 128 2.04 0.10 -12.35
C ASN A 128 1.00 0.47 -13.42
N ARG A 129 1.06 -0.16 -14.60
CA ARG A 129 0.10 0.07 -15.68
C ARG A 129 -1.30 -0.46 -15.33
N ILE A 130 -1.41 -1.55 -14.56
CA ILE A 130 -2.70 -2.06 -14.07
C ILE A 130 -3.35 -1.06 -13.13
N MET A 131 -2.60 -0.48 -12.19
CA MET A 131 -3.15 0.51 -11.25
C MET A 131 -3.74 1.72 -11.98
N ASP A 132 -3.07 2.20 -13.04
CA ASP A 132 -3.59 3.27 -13.90
C ASP A 132 -4.87 2.82 -14.66
N LEU A 133 -4.87 1.61 -15.21
CA LEU A 133 -6.01 1.06 -15.94
C LEU A 133 -7.23 0.96 -15.03
N ILE A 134 -7.08 0.37 -13.83
CA ILE A 134 -8.15 0.27 -12.83
C ILE A 134 -8.75 1.65 -12.59
N GLN A 135 -7.91 2.65 -12.29
CA GLN A 135 -8.40 4.01 -12.04
C GLN A 135 -9.16 4.60 -13.23
N ILE A 136 -8.68 4.42 -14.46
CA ILE A 136 -9.37 4.90 -15.67
C ILE A 136 -10.74 4.21 -15.85
N LEU A 137 -10.82 2.90 -15.58
CA LEU A 137 -12.06 2.14 -15.71
C LEU A 137 -13.13 2.64 -14.72
N PHE A 138 -12.73 2.96 -13.49
CA PHE A 138 -13.62 3.52 -12.47
C PHE A 138 -14.00 4.98 -12.75
N GLU A 139 -13.03 5.86 -13.07
CA GLU A 139 -13.29 7.29 -13.35
C GLU A 139 -14.24 7.51 -14.54
N LYS A 140 -14.23 6.60 -15.52
CA LYS A 140 -15.08 6.66 -16.71
C LYS A 140 -16.34 5.79 -16.62
N ASP A 141 -16.61 5.17 -15.47
CA ASP A 141 -17.70 4.22 -15.24
C ASP A 141 -17.79 3.17 -16.38
N LEU A 142 -16.65 2.60 -16.79
CA LEU A 142 -16.58 1.65 -17.90
C LEU A 142 -16.79 0.20 -17.47
N PHE A 143 -16.70 -0.06 -16.17
CA PHE A 143 -16.84 -1.38 -15.58
C PHE A 143 -17.75 -1.30 -14.35
N LEU A 144 -18.69 -2.23 -14.24
CA LEU A 144 -19.58 -2.39 -13.09
C LEU A 144 -19.67 -3.87 -12.74
N ILE A 145 -19.75 -4.17 -11.45
CA ILE A 145 -19.97 -5.52 -10.93
C ILE A 145 -21.08 -5.49 -9.89
N TYR A 146 -21.93 -6.51 -9.92
CA TYR A 146 -23.02 -6.69 -8.97
C TYR A 146 -23.16 -8.18 -8.56
N PRO A 147 -23.32 -8.51 -7.27
CA PRO A 147 -23.25 -7.61 -6.11
C PRO A 147 -21.86 -6.97 -5.99
N LYS A 148 -21.79 -5.77 -5.41
CA LYS A 148 -20.52 -5.02 -5.32
C LYS A 148 -19.58 -5.70 -4.32
N PRO A 149 -18.41 -6.18 -4.75
CA PRO A 149 -17.44 -6.78 -3.85
C PRO A 149 -16.62 -5.73 -3.10
N MET A 150 -16.02 -6.13 -1.98
CA MET A 150 -15.29 -5.21 -1.08
C MET A 150 -14.13 -4.49 -1.79
N PHE A 151 -13.35 -5.21 -2.62
CA PHE A 151 -12.25 -4.58 -3.37
C PHE A 151 -12.74 -3.45 -4.29
N HIS A 152 -13.93 -3.61 -4.90
CA HIS A 152 -14.50 -2.61 -5.78
C HIS A 152 -14.87 -1.34 -4.99
N ASN A 153 -15.47 -1.50 -3.80
CA ASN A 153 -15.75 -0.38 -2.91
C ASN A 153 -14.46 0.29 -2.43
N PHE A 154 -13.44 -0.49 -2.10
CA PHE A 154 -12.12 0.00 -1.72
C PHE A 154 -11.46 0.82 -2.83
N PHE A 155 -11.40 0.31 -4.06
CA PHE A 155 -10.77 1.06 -5.17
C PHE A 155 -11.56 2.32 -5.51
N LYS A 156 -12.90 2.23 -5.59
CA LYS A 156 -13.75 3.39 -5.85
C LYS A 156 -13.56 4.48 -4.79
N GLY A 157 -13.67 4.11 -3.51
CA GLY A 157 -13.46 5.04 -2.40
C GLY A 157 -12.03 5.60 -2.37
N SER A 158 -11.02 4.79 -2.71
CA SER A 158 -9.63 5.25 -2.79
C SER A 158 -9.42 6.29 -3.88
N ILE A 159 -10.09 6.17 -5.03
CA ILE A 159 -10.04 7.16 -6.12
C ILE A 159 -10.68 8.47 -5.67
N GLU A 160 -11.83 8.40 -5.00
CA GLU A 160 -12.53 9.58 -4.44
C GLU A 160 -11.67 10.28 -3.37
N LEU A 161 -11.05 9.50 -2.46
CA LEU A 161 -10.14 9.99 -1.42
C LEU A 161 -8.93 10.74 -1.99
N LEU A 162 -8.36 10.23 -3.08
CA LEU A 162 -7.12 10.72 -3.68
C LEU A 162 -7.33 11.89 -4.66
N ASP A 163 -8.55 12.37 -4.89
CA ASP A 163 -8.92 13.51 -5.76
C ASP A 163 -7.91 13.81 -6.90
N LYS A 164 -8.06 13.10 -8.03
CA LYS A 164 -7.25 13.23 -9.26
C LYS A 164 -5.80 12.77 -9.14
N ILE A 165 -5.32 12.33 -7.99
CA ILE A 165 -4.01 11.68 -7.88
C ILE A 165 -4.08 10.29 -8.50
N ARG A 166 -3.16 10.00 -9.44
CA ARG A 166 -3.06 8.67 -10.07
C ARG A 166 -2.44 7.66 -9.10
N PHE A 167 -2.98 6.44 -9.00
CA PHE A 167 -2.43 5.38 -8.15
C PHE A 167 -0.96 5.09 -8.46
N LYS A 168 -0.57 5.06 -9.74
CA LYS A 168 0.84 4.92 -10.14
C LYS A 168 1.72 6.05 -9.58
N SER A 169 1.21 7.28 -9.51
CA SER A 169 1.94 8.40 -8.91
C SER A 169 2.16 8.18 -7.41
N VAL A 170 1.21 7.56 -6.72
CA VAL A 170 1.37 7.17 -5.31
C VAL A 170 2.45 6.08 -5.17
N VAL A 171 2.41 5.03 -6.00
CA VAL A 171 3.44 3.96 -5.99
C VAL A 171 4.83 4.55 -6.25
N ASN A 172 4.98 5.35 -7.31
CA ASN A 172 6.24 6.01 -7.65
C ASN A 172 6.71 6.97 -6.54
N PHE A 173 5.78 7.65 -5.85
CA PHE A 173 6.11 8.51 -4.71
C PHE A 173 6.68 7.68 -3.55
N LEU A 174 6.05 6.56 -3.20
CA LEU A 174 6.52 5.67 -2.12
C LEU A 174 7.92 5.09 -2.42
N GLU A 175 8.17 4.70 -3.67
CA GLU A 175 9.47 4.16 -4.10
C GLU A 175 10.64 5.13 -3.90
N LYS A 176 10.41 6.45 -4.01
CA LYS A 176 11.44 7.47 -3.78
C LYS A 176 12.01 7.45 -2.36
N PHE A 177 11.30 6.84 -1.40
CA PHE A 177 11.75 6.73 -0.01
C PHE A 177 12.43 5.40 0.31
N LEU A 178 12.35 4.41 -0.59
CA LEU A 178 12.99 3.12 -0.41
C LEU A 178 14.52 3.24 -0.60
N PRO A 179 15.33 2.68 0.32
CA PRO A 179 16.77 2.60 0.12
C PRO A 179 17.11 1.56 -0.96
N GLU A 180 18.36 1.50 -1.40
CA GLU A 180 18.83 0.34 -2.17
C GLU A 180 18.76 -0.92 -1.31
N PHE A 181 18.19 -1.98 -1.87
CA PHE A 181 18.10 -3.28 -1.21
C PHE A 181 17.98 -4.41 -2.22
N LYS A 182 18.28 -5.62 -1.74
CA LYS A 182 18.04 -6.87 -2.45
C LYS A 182 17.68 -7.93 -1.41
N VAL A 183 16.42 -8.35 -1.42
CA VAL A 183 15.85 -9.29 -0.44
C VAL A 183 15.01 -10.33 -1.16
N SER A 184 15.00 -11.54 -0.62
CA SER A 184 14.12 -12.63 -1.08
C SER A 184 13.10 -12.97 -0.01
N PHE A 185 11.90 -13.34 -0.44
CA PHE A 185 10.85 -13.90 0.41
C PHE A 185 10.49 -15.29 -0.13
N LEU A 186 10.47 -16.28 0.75
CA LEU A 186 9.83 -17.56 0.53
C LEU A 186 8.41 -17.47 1.11
N LEU A 187 7.41 -17.56 0.24
CA LEU A 187 6.00 -17.56 0.60
C LEU A 187 5.53 -19.01 0.65
N GLY A 188 5.38 -19.55 1.86
CA GLY A 188 4.99 -20.94 2.08
C GLY A 188 3.47 -21.12 2.20
N SER A 189 2.89 -22.12 1.54
CA SER A 189 1.42 -22.30 1.54
C SER A 189 0.91 -23.73 1.69
N GLY A 190 1.80 -24.72 1.80
CA GLY A 190 1.43 -26.14 1.79
C GLY A 190 1.05 -26.68 0.40
N ASN A 191 0.70 -25.82 -0.56
CA ASN A 191 0.37 -26.19 -1.94
C ASN A 191 1.51 -25.87 -2.91
N ILE A 192 1.80 -24.58 -3.09
CA ILE A 192 2.88 -24.10 -3.98
C ILE A 192 3.66 -23.04 -3.22
N ASP A 193 4.94 -23.33 -3.04
CA ASP A 193 5.89 -22.38 -2.48
C ASP A 193 6.39 -21.44 -3.57
N ILE A 194 6.44 -20.15 -3.22
CA ILE A 194 6.79 -19.09 -4.16
C ILE A 194 7.94 -18.29 -3.62
N ILE A 195 8.94 -18.02 -4.47
CA ILE A 195 10.07 -17.18 -4.13
C ILE A 195 9.91 -15.82 -4.80
N LEU A 196 9.72 -14.78 -4.00
CA LEU A 196 9.64 -13.39 -4.43
C LEU A 196 11.00 -12.71 -4.19
N LEU A 197 11.66 -12.30 -5.27
CA LEU A 197 12.87 -11.48 -5.22
C LEU A 197 12.50 -10.02 -5.46
N LEU A 198 12.75 -9.17 -4.46
CA LEU A 198 12.60 -7.73 -4.54
C LEU A 198 13.96 -7.05 -4.53
N GLN A 199 14.18 -6.16 -5.49
CA GLN A 199 15.42 -5.42 -5.59
C GLN A 199 15.22 -3.98 -6.05
N GLN A 200 15.64 -3.03 -5.22
CA GLN A 200 15.74 -1.61 -5.54
C GLN A 200 17.20 -1.26 -5.85
N ARG A 201 17.46 -0.69 -7.03
CA ARG A 201 18.78 -0.17 -7.42
C ARG A 201 18.68 1.32 -7.74
N LEU A 202 19.74 2.08 -7.43
CA LEU A 202 19.91 3.42 -7.99
C LEU A 202 20.66 3.31 -9.32
N LEU A 203 20.05 3.77 -10.40
CA LEU A 203 20.70 3.84 -11.71
C LEU A 203 21.71 4.98 -11.73
N LYS A 204 22.68 4.91 -12.64
CA LYS A 204 23.67 5.99 -12.87
C LYS A 204 23.00 7.34 -13.20
N SER A 205 21.78 7.30 -13.76
CA SER A 205 20.94 8.48 -14.03
C SER A 205 20.30 9.10 -12.78
N GLY A 206 20.53 8.54 -11.59
CA GLY A 206 19.92 8.98 -10.33
C GLY A 206 18.46 8.52 -10.15
N LYS A 207 17.89 7.82 -11.12
CA LYS A 207 16.56 7.19 -11.00
C LYS A 207 16.66 5.89 -10.20
N SER A 208 15.70 5.68 -9.32
CA SER A 208 15.53 4.42 -8.58
C SER A 208 14.70 3.46 -9.42
N GLU A 209 15.14 2.22 -9.57
CA GLU A 209 14.40 1.16 -10.29
C GLU A 209 14.09 0.01 -9.33
N LEU A 210 12.79 -0.28 -9.17
CA LEU A 210 12.31 -1.45 -8.44
C LEU A 210 12.14 -2.61 -9.42
N SER A 211 12.78 -3.73 -9.12
CA SER A 211 12.65 -4.97 -9.87
C SER A 211 12.01 -6.03 -9.00
N ILE A 212 11.02 -6.71 -9.58
CA ILE A 212 10.22 -7.76 -8.95
C ILE A 212 10.39 -9.02 -9.80
N LYS A 213 10.81 -10.12 -9.19
CA LYS A 213 10.83 -11.44 -9.84
C LYS A 213 10.13 -12.45 -8.95
N ILE A 214 9.35 -13.32 -9.58
CA ILE A 214 8.63 -14.40 -8.92
C ILE A 214 9.14 -15.70 -9.53
N LEU A 215 9.57 -16.63 -8.67
CA LEU A 215 10.20 -17.90 -9.05
C LEU A 215 9.57 -19.06 -8.27
N THR A 216 9.66 -20.27 -8.80
CA THR A 216 9.44 -21.49 -7.98
C THR A 216 10.77 -21.95 -7.35
N PRO A 217 10.72 -22.73 -6.26
CA PRO A 217 11.90 -23.43 -5.73
C PRO A 217 12.55 -24.33 -6.77
N GLY A 218 11.74 -25.04 -7.56
CA GLY A 218 12.21 -25.90 -8.65
C GLY A 218 13.00 -25.16 -9.73
N GLU A 219 12.61 -23.93 -10.08
CA GLU A 219 13.39 -23.07 -11.01
C GLU A 219 14.78 -22.71 -10.48
N LEU A 220 14.98 -22.78 -9.16
CA LEU A 220 16.28 -22.62 -8.53
C LEU A 220 16.99 -23.96 -8.27
N GLY A 221 16.38 -25.10 -8.60
CA GLY A 221 16.87 -26.43 -8.22
C GLY A 221 16.95 -26.59 -6.69
N ILE A 222 15.92 -26.15 -5.98
CA ILE A 222 15.80 -26.26 -4.52
C ILE A 222 14.57 -27.12 -4.23
N GLU A 223 14.75 -28.15 -3.44
CA GLU A 223 13.67 -28.89 -2.78
C GLU A 223 13.46 -28.29 -1.40
N ILE A 224 12.20 -27.97 -1.07
CA ILE A 224 11.85 -27.37 0.21
C ILE A 224 11.50 -28.49 1.18
N GLU A 225 12.32 -28.61 2.22
CA GLU A 225 12.03 -29.47 3.36
C GLU A 225 11.39 -28.64 4.48
N ASP A 226 10.14 -28.93 4.86
CA ASP A 226 9.41 -28.16 5.88
C ASP A 226 10.13 -28.13 7.23
N LEU A 227 10.78 -29.23 7.61
CA LEU A 227 11.52 -29.37 8.88
C LEU A 227 12.80 -28.51 8.93
N ASN A 228 13.24 -27.95 7.80
CA ASN A 228 14.54 -27.28 7.67
C ASN A 228 14.48 -25.89 7.05
N MET A 229 13.43 -25.12 7.38
CA MET A 229 13.18 -23.77 6.82
C MET A 229 14.41 -22.85 6.86
N LYS A 230 15.21 -22.91 7.93
CA LYS A 230 16.44 -22.11 8.06
C LYS A 230 17.47 -22.45 6.98
N ASN A 231 17.62 -23.72 6.63
CA ASN A 231 18.53 -24.15 5.58
C ASN A 231 17.98 -23.79 4.20
N ASN A 232 16.68 -23.98 3.97
CA ASN A 232 16.02 -23.54 2.72
C ASN A 232 16.27 -22.05 2.47
N LEU A 233 16.08 -21.21 3.50
CA LEU A 233 16.33 -19.77 3.40
C LEU A 233 17.81 -19.43 3.13
N LYS A 234 18.77 -20.17 3.71
CA LYS A 234 20.20 -19.99 3.40
C LYS A 234 20.51 -20.32 1.93
N VAL A 235 20.02 -21.46 1.45
CA VAL A 235 20.23 -21.88 0.04
C VAL A 235 19.64 -20.85 -0.92
N ILE A 236 18.42 -20.36 -0.64
CA ILE A 236 17.79 -19.28 -1.42
C ILE A 236 18.64 -18.01 -1.36
N GLN A 237 19.10 -17.62 -0.17
CA GLN A 237 19.93 -16.43 0.03
C GLN A 237 21.21 -16.50 -0.81
N ASP A 238 21.90 -17.64 -0.80
CA ASP A 238 23.17 -17.85 -1.49
C ASP A 238 22.97 -17.88 -3.01
N LYS A 239 22.01 -18.66 -3.51
CA LYS A 239 21.69 -18.75 -4.95
C LYS A 239 21.26 -17.40 -5.53
N LEU A 240 20.40 -16.66 -4.81
CA LEU A 240 19.94 -15.35 -5.26
C LEU A 240 20.90 -14.22 -4.90
N LYS A 241 21.97 -14.47 -4.12
CA LYS A 241 22.91 -13.46 -3.60
C LYS A 241 22.16 -12.29 -2.95
N THR A 242 21.25 -12.57 -2.03
CA THR A 242 20.45 -11.57 -1.32
C THR A 242 21.05 -11.25 0.05
N LYS A 243 20.77 -10.04 0.57
CA LYS A 243 21.26 -9.66 1.90
C LYS A 243 20.49 -10.37 3.02
N HIS A 244 19.20 -10.60 2.80
CA HIS A 244 18.34 -11.34 3.70
C HIS A 244 17.37 -12.18 2.86
N ALA A 245 17.05 -13.37 3.37
CA ALA A 245 15.92 -14.19 2.93
C ALA A 245 14.91 -14.26 4.07
N TYR A 246 13.64 -14.03 3.77
CA TYR A 246 12.53 -14.08 4.71
C TYR A 246 11.63 -15.25 4.38
N TYR A 247 11.05 -15.90 5.39
CA TYR A 247 9.91 -16.80 5.21
C TYR A 247 8.65 -16.09 5.69
N LEU A 248 7.57 -16.19 4.91
CA LEU A 248 6.25 -15.70 5.26
C LEU A 248 5.23 -16.79 4.94
N ASN A 249 4.28 -17.03 5.83
CA ASN A 249 3.13 -17.85 5.51
C ASN A 249 2.23 -17.11 4.50
N GLN A 250 1.86 -17.78 3.41
CA GLN A 250 1.04 -17.19 2.35
C GLN A 250 -0.38 -16.89 2.85
N HIS A 251 -0.99 -17.77 3.67
CA HIS A 251 -2.32 -17.56 4.23
C HIS A 251 -2.40 -16.29 5.07
N ASP A 252 -1.40 -16.04 5.92
CA ASP A 252 -1.34 -14.82 6.74
C ASP A 252 -1.24 -13.56 5.88
N LEU A 253 -0.42 -13.59 4.82
CA LEU A 253 -0.29 -12.48 3.89
C LEU A 253 -1.62 -12.18 3.18
N ILE A 254 -2.33 -13.22 2.73
CA ILE A 254 -3.62 -13.07 2.04
C ILE A 254 -4.68 -12.55 2.99
N SER A 255 -4.71 -13.06 4.22
CA SER A 255 -5.61 -12.59 5.28
C SER A 255 -5.43 -11.09 5.50
N PHE A 256 -4.17 -10.65 5.67
CA PHE A 256 -3.83 -9.24 5.82
C PHE A 256 -4.23 -8.38 4.61
N ILE A 257 -4.02 -8.87 3.38
CA ILE A 257 -4.44 -8.15 2.18
C ILE A 257 -5.98 -8.07 2.10
N SER A 258 -6.69 -9.13 2.48
CA SER A 258 -8.16 -9.16 2.49
C SER A 258 -8.71 -8.14 3.49
N ASP A 259 -8.16 -8.12 4.71
CA ASP A 259 -8.48 -7.13 5.74
C ASP A 259 -8.31 -5.69 5.23
N LEU A 260 -7.28 -5.43 4.42
CA LEU A 260 -7.03 -4.11 3.83
C LEU A 260 -8.11 -3.72 2.82
N PHE A 261 -8.59 -4.66 1.99
CA PHE A 261 -9.66 -4.40 1.03
C PHE A 261 -11.05 -4.34 1.67
N GLU A 262 -11.22 -4.88 2.88
CA GLU A 262 -12.45 -4.75 3.67
C GLU A 262 -12.56 -3.39 4.39
N LEU A 263 -11.51 -2.56 4.35
CA LEU A 263 -11.56 -1.23 4.92
C LEU A 263 -12.60 -0.35 4.23
N VAL A 264 -13.52 0.18 5.01
CA VAL A 264 -14.45 1.23 4.57
C VAL A 264 -13.68 2.51 4.29
N ILE A 265 -13.86 3.08 3.10
CA ILE A 265 -13.28 4.36 2.68
C ILE A 265 -14.42 5.39 2.52
N PRO A 266 -14.30 6.63 3.02
CA PRO A 266 -13.12 7.26 3.66
C PRO A 266 -12.69 6.58 4.96
N ILE A 267 -11.37 6.52 5.18
CA ILE A 267 -10.81 5.69 6.25
C ILE A 267 -10.95 6.43 7.59
N LYS A 268 -11.65 5.80 8.54
CA LYS A 268 -11.71 6.24 9.94
C LYS A 268 -10.34 6.11 10.60
N ILE A 269 -9.99 7.05 11.48
CA ILE A 269 -8.74 7.00 12.24
C ILE A 269 -8.63 5.69 13.04
N GLU A 270 -9.73 5.19 13.60
CA GLU A 270 -9.78 3.90 14.32
C GLU A 270 -9.42 2.71 13.42
N ASN A 271 -9.82 2.75 12.14
CA ASN A 271 -9.49 1.70 11.19
C ASN A 271 -7.99 1.73 10.83
N LEU A 272 -7.40 2.93 10.71
CA LEU A 272 -5.94 3.09 10.54
C LEU A 272 -5.17 2.62 11.78
N GLU A 273 -5.70 2.89 12.97
CA GLU A 273 -5.16 2.42 14.24
C GLU A 273 -5.12 0.89 14.27
N PHE A 274 -6.23 0.24 13.98
CA PHE A 274 -6.33 -1.22 13.92
C PHE A 274 -5.40 -1.83 12.86
N LEU A 275 -5.32 -1.26 11.66
CA LEU A 275 -4.39 -1.73 10.63
C LEU A 275 -2.94 -1.61 11.09
N THR A 276 -2.58 -0.51 11.76
CA THR A 276 -1.23 -0.31 12.32
C THR A 276 -0.94 -1.34 13.42
N GLN A 277 -1.92 -1.67 14.27
CA GLN A 277 -1.80 -2.73 15.27
C GLN A 277 -1.53 -4.10 14.60
N LYS A 278 -2.29 -4.46 13.54
CA LYS A 278 -2.07 -5.70 12.78
C LYS A 278 -0.67 -5.78 12.17
N VAL A 279 -0.19 -4.70 11.54
CA VAL A 279 1.17 -4.64 10.98
C VAL A 279 2.25 -4.84 12.06
N LEU A 280 2.11 -4.16 13.21
CA LEU A 280 3.05 -4.30 14.32
C LEU A 280 2.98 -5.69 14.97
N PHE A 281 1.79 -6.28 15.05
CA PHE A 281 1.61 -7.66 15.52
C PHE A 281 2.31 -8.65 14.59
N GLY A 282 2.11 -8.54 13.28
CA GLY A 282 2.83 -9.35 12.29
C GLY A 282 4.35 -9.22 12.46
N TYR A 283 4.85 -7.99 12.63
CA TYR A 283 6.28 -7.76 12.87
C TYR A 283 6.79 -8.31 14.21
N ARG A 284 5.95 -8.28 15.26
CA ARG A 284 6.24 -8.88 16.59
C ARG A 284 6.36 -10.40 16.51
N SER A 285 5.57 -11.06 15.68
CA SER A 285 5.48 -12.52 15.55
C SER A 285 6.66 -13.17 14.81
N PHE A 286 7.86 -12.65 15.00
CA PHE A 286 9.11 -13.23 14.50
C PHE A 286 9.35 -14.63 15.10
N GLU A 287 9.80 -15.58 14.29
CA GLU A 287 9.90 -17.03 14.57
C GLU A 287 8.56 -17.73 14.83
N ASN A 288 7.41 -17.03 14.69
CA ASN A 288 6.08 -17.64 14.78
C ASN A 288 5.37 -17.61 13.42
N HIS A 289 5.13 -16.42 12.87
CA HIS A 289 4.46 -16.22 11.56
C HIS A 289 5.46 -15.92 10.43
N TRP A 290 6.69 -15.53 10.78
CA TRP A 290 7.73 -15.23 9.82
C TRP A 290 9.12 -15.46 10.38
N ASP A 291 10.03 -15.85 9.48
CA ASP A 291 11.43 -16.12 9.81
C ASP A 291 12.36 -15.34 8.89
N MET A 292 13.63 -15.25 9.28
CA MET A 292 14.64 -14.64 8.41
C MET A 292 16.04 -15.21 8.60
N VAL A 293 16.81 -15.18 7.52
CA VAL A 293 18.24 -15.50 7.47
C VAL A 293 19.02 -14.34 6.83
N PRO A 294 20.14 -13.89 7.44
CA PRO A 294 20.62 -14.27 8.78
C PRO A 294 19.66 -13.81 9.87
N ARG A 295 19.60 -14.54 10.99
CA ARG A 295 18.80 -14.13 12.16
C ARG A 295 19.28 -12.77 12.70
N PRO A 296 18.39 -11.92 13.25
CA PRO A 296 18.79 -10.62 13.78
C PRO A 296 19.82 -10.79 14.89
N ILE A 297 20.89 -9.98 14.85
CA ILE A 297 21.98 -10.05 15.84
C ILE A 297 21.46 -9.78 17.26
N ALA A 298 20.37 -9.01 17.39
CA ALA A 298 19.73 -8.70 18.66
C ALA A 298 19.17 -9.93 19.40
N TYR A 299 18.98 -11.06 18.73
CA TYR A 299 18.56 -12.32 19.35
C TYR A 299 19.73 -13.16 19.90
N HIS A 300 20.98 -12.76 19.67
CA HIS A 300 22.12 -13.40 20.33
C HIS A 300 22.14 -13.03 21.83
N ASN A 301 22.16 -14.03 22.73
CA ASN A 301 22.03 -13.82 24.17
C ASN A 301 23.03 -12.81 24.75
N PHE A 302 24.31 -12.94 24.40
CA PHE A 302 25.35 -12.01 24.86
C PHE A 302 25.13 -10.57 24.37
N VAL A 303 24.76 -10.40 23.10
CA VAL A 303 24.47 -9.08 22.52
C VAL A 303 23.26 -8.46 23.21
N ARG A 304 22.21 -9.25 23.42
CA ARG A 304 21.00 -8.83 24.12
C ARG A 304 21.29 -8.42 25.55
N PHE A 305 22.17 -9.14 26.24
CA PHE A 305 22.65 -8.79 27.58
C PHE A 305 23.37 -7.44 27.59
N ILE A 306 24.34 -7.22 26.69
CA ILE A 306 25.06 -5.93 26.58
C ILE A 306 24.09 -4.78 26.28
N LEU A 307 23.17 -4.97 25.33
CA LEU A 307 22.20 -3.95 24.99
C LEU A 307 21.33 -3.57 26.19
N ARG A 308 20.90 -4.56 26.98
CA ARG A 308 20.12 -4.34 28.20
C ARG A 308 20.89 -3.53 29.23
N LEU A 309 22.19 -3.79 29.42
CA LEU A 309 23.04 -3.00 30.32
C LEU A 309 23.08 -1.51 29.92
N ILE A 310 23.04 -1.22 28.61
CA ILE A 310 23.07 0.16 28.08
C ILE A 310 21.64 0.74 27.93
N GLY A 311 20.62 0.04 28.43
CA GLY A 311 19.22 0.49 28.42
C GLY A 311 18.53 0.38 27.05
N PHE A 312 19.08 -0.39 26.11
CA PHE A 312 18.44 -0.70 24.83
C PHE A 312 17.81 -2.10 24.88
N ASN A 313 16.48 -2.19 24.81
CA ASN A 313 15.80 -3.47 24.67
C ASN A 313 15.29 -3.64 23.23
N LEU A 314 16.09 -4.30 22.39
CA LEU A 314 15.70 -4.66 21.02
C LEU A 314 15.21 -6.11 21.02
N ASN A 315 13.93 -6.32 21.30
CA ASN A 315 13.27 -7.61 21.10
C ASN A 315 11.99 -7.41 20.29
N LEU A 316 11.95 -7.90 19.04
CA LEU A 316 10.76 -7.74 18.21
C LEU A 316 9.56 -8.47 18.82
N LYS A 317 9.78 -9.63 19.45
CA LYS A 317 8.74 -10.39 20.17
C LYS A 317 8.08 -9.61 21.32
N LYS A 318 8.71 -8.52 21.77
CA LYS A 318 8.20 -7.65 22.86
C LYS A 318 7.71 -6.29 22.36
N LEU A 319 7.67 -6.07 21.05
CA LEU A 319 7.16 -4.82 20.49
C LEU A 319 5.69 -4.64 20.93
N SER A 320 5.36 -3.48 21.50
CA SER A 320 3.98 -3.19 21.85
C SER A 320 3.19 -2.85 20.59
N HIS A 321 2.36 -3.79 20.13
CA HIS A 321 1.46 -3.55 19.01
C HIS A 321 0.22 -2.77 19.44
N TRP A 322 -0.07 -2.64 20.75
CA TRP A 322 -1.18 -1.82 21.29
C TRP A 322 -0.73 -0.40 21.65
N ALA A 323 0.34 -0.24 22.44
CA ALA A 323 0.68 1.06 22.99
C ALA A 323 1.27 2.01 21.93
N ILE A 324 1.97 1.48 20.92
CA ILE A 324 2.54 2.30 19.84
C ILE A 324 1.42 2.95 19.01
N PRO A 325 0.45 2.20 18.44
CA PRO A 325 -0.67 2.80 17.72
C PRO A 325 -1.51 3.70 18.62
N ASN A 326 -1.91 3.22 19.80
CA ASN A 326 -2.78 4.00 20.69
C ASN A 326 -2.15 5.35 21.04
N LEU A 327 -0.85 5.41 21.32
CA LEU A 327 -0.18 6.69 21.59
C LEU A 327 -0.15 7.60 20.36
N PHE A 328 0.18 7.05 19.19
CA PHE A 328 0.25 7.84 17.96
C PHE A 328 -1.13 8.39 17.55
N PHE A 329 -2.16 7.55 17.57
CA PHE A 329 -3.52 7.95 17.17
C PHE A 329 -4.23 8.78 18.23
N SER A 330 -3.97 8.56 19.53
CA SER A 330 -4.42 9.47 20.59
C SER A 330 -3.81 10.86 20.41
N PHE A 331 -2.53 10.93 20.02
CA PHE A 331 -1.89 12.20 19.69
C PHE A 331 -2.57 12.87 18.49
N VAL A 332 -2.86 12.11 17.42
CA VAL A 332 -3.57 12.66 16.27
C VAL A 332 -4.94 13.23 16.67
N LYS A 333 -5.73 12.47 17.44
CA LYS A 333 -7.06 12.88 17.91
C LYS A 333 -6.99 14.13 18.81
N LEU A 334 -6.04 14.18 19.75
CA LEU A 334 -5.89 15.29 20.69
C LEU A 334 -5.50 16.61 20.01
N TYR A 335 -4.63 16.57 19.01
CA TYR A 335 -4.03 17.79 18.45
C TYR A 335 -4.55 18.21 17.08
N PHE A 336 -5.12 17.27 16.32
CA PHE A 336 -5.78 17.58 15.04
C PHE A 336 -7.31 17.52 15.15
N GLY A 337 -7.86 17.04 16.26
CA GLY A 337 -9.30 17.05 16.53
C GLY A 337 -10.12 16.17 15.57
N LEU A 338 -11.44 16.34 15.61
CA LEU A 338 -12.38 15.63 14.73
C LEU A 338 -12.35 16.20 13.30
N ASN A 339 -12.20 17.52 13.17
CA ASN A 339 -12.19 18.24 11.90
C ASN A 339 -10.88 19.03 11.76
N SER A 340 -10.08 18.72 10.76
CA SER A 340 -8.84 19.46 10.49
C SER A 340 -8.41 19.43 9.04
N LYS A 341 -7.70 20.48 8.63
CA LYS A 341 -6.98 20.52 7.37
C LYS A 341 -5.50 20.66 7.64
N ILE A 342 -4.70 19.67 7.21
CA ILE A 342 -3.26 19.59 7.47
C ILE A 342 -2.51 19.72 6.14
N LEU A 343 -1.63 20.73 6.04
CA LEU A 343 -0.73 20.88 4.91
C LEU A 343 0.58 20.13 5.17
N LEU A 344 0.84 19.07 4.41
CA LEU A 344 2.08 18.30 4.42
C LEU A 344 3.02 18.79 3.30
N ILE A 345 4.19 19.31 3.67
CA ILE A 345 5.24 19.77 2.77
C ILE A 345 6.42 18.80 2.85
N ILE A 346 6.75 18.14 1.74
CA ILE A 346 7.91 17.25 1.63
C ILE A 346 9.08 18.00 1.00
N THR A 347 10.23 18.04 1.68
CA THR A 347 11.44 18.72 1.21
C THR A 347 12.56 17.74 0.81
N ASP A 348 13.46 18.17 -0.09
CA ASP A 348 14.72 17.47 -0.41
C ASP A 348 15.91 18.43 -0.25
N ILE A 349 16.35 18.59 1.00
CA ILE A 349 17.49 19.46 1.33
C ILE A 349 18.80 18.95 0.73
N ARG A 350 18.92 17.64 0.48
CA ARG A 350 20.15 17.03 -0.05
C ARG A 350 20.40 17.36 -1.51
N LYS A 351 19.34 17.51 -2.31
CA LYS A 351 19.44 18.00 -3.68
C LYS A 351 19.93 19.45 -3.75
N HIS A 352 19.68 20.21 -2.68
CA HIS A 352 19.91 21.65 -2.60
C HIS A 352 20.96 22.06 -1.53
N LYS A 353 22.01 21.25 -1.34
CA LYS A 353 23.04 21.46 -0.30
C LYS A 353 23.73 22.83 -0.32
N LYS A 354 23.80 23.48 -1.48
CA LYS A 354 24.44 24.80 -1.64
C LYS A 354 23.59 25.94 -1.09
N LEU A 355 22.27 25.73 -0.92
CA LEU A 355 21.36 26.73 -0.39
C LEU A 355 21.42 26.76 1.14
N LYS A 356 21.56 27.96 1.71
CA LYS A 356 21.57 28.16 3.17
C LYS A 356 20.14 28.34 3.67
N PRO A 357 19.77 27.78 4.84
CA PRO A 357 18.43 27.97 5.42
C PRO A 357 18.02 29.43 5.65
N SER A 358 18.99 30.36 5.74
CA SER A 358 18.78 31.80 5.91
C SER A 358 18.47 32.54 4.61
N GLN A 359 18.59 31.89 3.44
CA GLN A 359 18.29 32.53 2.17
C GLN A 359 16.78 32.74 2.00
N LYS A 360 16.41 33.89 1.41
CA LYS A 360 15.02 34.17 1.02
C LYS A 360 14.54 33.05 0.09
N ASN A 361 13.31 32.61 0.29
CA ASN A 361 12.66 31.54 -0.48
C ASN A 361 13.33 30.15 -0.36
N TYR A 362 14.15 29.90 0.66
CA TYR A 362 14.77 28.59 0.88
C TYR A 362 13.74 27.45 0.87
N LEU A 363 12.62 27.62 1.59
CA LEU A 363 11.58 26.61 1.70
C LEU A 363 10.93 26.33 0.34
N LYS A 364 10.67 27.37 -0.47
CA LYS A 364 10.25 27.22 -1.87
C LYS A 364 11.23 26.34 -2.63
N PHE A 365 12.53 26.62 -2.60
CA PHE A 365 13.50 25.84 -3.39
C PHE A 365 13.58 24.37 -2.98
N VAL A 366 13.60 24.07 -1.68
CA VAL A 366 13.77 22.69 -1.21
C VAL A 366 12.49 21.85 -1.25
N THR A 367 11.32 22.45 -1.44
CA THR A 367 10.04 21.73 -1.50
C THR A 367 9.90 20.90 -2.79
N GLU A 368 9.65 19.60 -2.64
CA GLU A 368 9.41 18.65 -3.74
C GLU A 368 7.90 18.36 -3.90
N TYR A 369 7.16 18.16 -2.80
CA TYR A 369 5.73 17.81 -2.83
C TYR A 369 4.92 18.55 -1.77
N ASN A 370 3.65 18.80 -2.06
CA ASN A 370 2.71 19.42 -1.14
C ASN A 370 1.36 18.72 -1.20
N PHE A 371 0.88 18.25 -0.06
CA PHE A 371 -0.40 17.59 0.08
C PHE A 371 -1.25 18.30 1.12
N LEU A 372 -2.53 18.50 0.83
CA LEU A 372 -3.53 18.94 1.79
C LEU A 372 -4.36 17.72 2.19
N LEU A 373 -4.30 17.37 3.48
CA LEU A 373 -5.09 16.31 4.09
C LEU A 373 -6.30 16.93 4.77
N GLU A 374 -7.49 16.50 4.41
CA GLU A 374 -8.74 16.93 5.04
C GLU A 374 -9.27 15.78 5.91
N ILE A 375 -9.51 16.10 7.18
CA ILE A 375 -10.04 15.20 8.19
C ILE A 375 -11.39 15.76 8.61
N GLU A 376 -12.43 14.94 8.51
CA GLU A 376 -13.81 15.28 8.89
C GLU A 376 -14.37 14.16 9.77
N ASN A 377 -14.89 14.51 10.95
CA ASN A 377 -15.42 13.57 11.93
C ASN A 377 -14.49 12.36 12.19
N SER A 378 -13.19 12.60 12.37
CA SER A 378 -12.15 11.57 12.53
C SER A 378 -11.98 10.63 11.33
N THR A 379 -12.38 11.06 10.13
CA THR A 379 -12.16 10.33 8.89
C THR A 379 -11.26 11.12 7.98
N VAL A 380 -10.27 10.48 7.35
CA VAL A 380 -9.49 11.14 6.29
C VAL A 380 -10.40 11.19 5.08
N SER A 381 -11.01 12.34 4.81
CA SER A 381 -12.02 12.51 3.77
C SER A 381 -11.39 12.78 2.41
N LYS A 382 -10.27 13.51 2.37
CA LYS A 382 -9.65 13.95 1.12
C LYS A 382 -8.15 14.17 1.20
N VAL A 383 -7.44 13.87 0.10
CA VAL A 383 -6.01 14.15 -0.09
C VAL A 383 -5.81 14.88 -1.41
N ASN A 384 -5.45 16.16 -1.35
CA ASN A 384 -5.27 17.01 -2.53
C ASN A 384 -3.80 17.38 -2.75
N ILE A 385 -3.36 17.46 -4.00
CA ILE A 385 -2.07 18.09 -4.34
C ILE A 385 -2.26 19.61 -4.39
N VAL A 386 -1.39 20.34 -3.69
CA VAL A 386 -1.40 21.81 -3.72
C VAL A 386 -0.27 22.32 -4.61
N ASN A 387 -0.60 23.20 -5.57
CA ASN A 387 0.41 23.80 -6.43
C ASN A 387 1.39 24.65 -5.59
N LYS A 388 2.68 24.42 -5.84
CA LYS A 388 3.80 25.09 -5.17
C LYS A 388 3.74 26.62 -5.30
N GLU A 389 3.21 27.13 -6.41
CA GLU A 389 3.07 28.58 -6.64
C GLU A 389 2.03 29.23 -5.71
N ILE A 390 1.00 28.48 -5.31
CA ILE A 390 -0.01 28.95 -4.35
C ILE A 390 0.62 29.08 -2.96
N ILE A 391 1.47 28.12 -2.59
CA ILE A 391 2.17 28.10 -1.29
C ILE A 391 3.26 29.17 -1.24
N PHE A 392 4.00 29.35 -2.35
CA PHE A 392 5.18 30.20 -2.43
C PHE A 392 5.15 31.17 -3.63
N PRO A 393 4.33 32.23 -3.60
CA PRO A 393 4.36 33.29 -4.60
C PRO A 393 5.68 34.08 -4.53
N ASP A 394 6.14 34.60 -5.67
CA ASP A 394 7.52 35.13 -5.85
C ASP A 394 7.92 36.32 -4.98
N ARG A 395 6.96 37.00 -4.33
CA ARG A 395 7.19 38.31 -3.71
C ARG A 395 7.39 38.30 -2.17
N ASN A 396 7.14 37.20 -1.46
CA ASN A 396 7.03 37.23 0.02
C ASN A 396 8.12 36.47 0.78
N VAL A 397 8.27 36.78 2.07
CA VAL A 397 9.07 35.99 3.03
C VAL A 397 8.26 34.74 3.43
N ASP A 398 8.84 33.57 3.17
CA ASP A 398 8.22 32.26 3.41
C ASP A 398 8.25 31.84 4.89
N SER A 399 7.51 32.54 5.74
CA SER A 399 7.20 32.04 7.09
C SER A 399 6.08 30.98 7.01
N LEU A 400 6.08 30.01 7.92
CA LEU A 400 4.99 29.02 7.96
C LEU A 400 3.65 29.67 8.30
N ASP A 401 3.68 30.78 9.04
CA ASP A 401 2.48 31.55 9.36
C ASP A 401 1.90 32.23 8.12
N SER A 402 2.74 32.88 7.30
CA SER A 402 2.29 33.49 6.04
C SER A 402 1.80 32.45 5.04
N ILE A 403 2.38 31.24 5.04
CA ILE A 403 1.87 30.10 4.25
C ILE A 403 0.50 29.66 4.79
N LYS A 404 0.36 29.54 6.11
CA LYS A 404 -0.90 29.10 6.75
C LYS A 404 -2.04 30.04 6.40
N VAL A 405 -1.84 31.36 6.52
CA VAL A 405 -2.86 32.37 6.20
C VAL A 405 -3.27 32.25 4.73
N ARG A 406 -2.32 32.28 3.79
CA ARG A 406 -2.60 32.19 2.34
C ARG A 406 -3.33 30.91 1.94
N ILE A 407 -2.90 29.77 2.46
CA ILE A 407 -3.57 28.50 2.14
C ILE A 407 -4.95 28.46 2.79
N SER A 408 -5.12 29.09 3.95
CA SER A 408 -6.42 29.19 4.61
C SER A 408 -7.44 30.03 3.83
N GLU A 409 -6.99 31.10 3.16
CA GLU A 409 -7.85 31.92 2.28
C GLU A 409 -8.45 31.10 1.14
N LYS A 410 -7.69 30.15 0.57
CA LYS A 410 -8.12 29.36 -0.59
C LYS A 410 -8.83 28.05 -0.22
N TYR A 411 -8.39 27.38 0.83
CA TYR A 411 -8.83 26.02 1.16
C TYR A 411 -9.62 25.93 2.48
N GLY A 412 -9.88 27.08 3.12
CA GLY A 412 -10.46 27.15 4.47
C GLY A 412 -9.42 26.92 5.55
N PHE A 413 -9.84 27.07 6.82
CA PHE A 413 -8.93 27.04 7.97
C PHE A 413 -7.98 25.83 7.98
N ILE A 414 -6.67 26.10 7.87
CA ILE A 414 -5.62 25.11 8.03
C ILE A 414 -5.28 24.96 9.51
N SER A 415 -5.45 23.77 10.07
CA SER A 415 -5.14 23.53 11.48
C SER A 415 -3.63 23.49 11.71
N SER A 416 -2.89 22.86 10.80
CA SER A 416 -1.45 22.62 10.95
C SER A 416 -0.71 22.50 9.62
N ILE A 417 0.58 22.86 9.65
CA ILE A 417 1.55 22.63 8.59
C ILE A 417 2.63 21.69 9.13
N ILE A 418 2.85 20.58 8.44
CA ILE A 418 3.90 19.61 8.73
C ILE A 418 4.91 19.67 7.58
N VAL A 419 6.13 20.12 7.86
CA VAL A 419 7.27 20.07 6.94
C VAL A 419 8.13 18.87 7.29
N LEU A 420 8.34 17.97 6.34
CA LEU A 420 9.06 16.72 6.53
C LEU A 420 10.09 16.51 5.42
N ASP A 421 11.34 16.33 5.80
CA ASP A 421 12.41 16.14 4.82
C ASP A 421 12.54 14.68 4.40
N LYS A 422 12.67 14.46 3.10
CA LYS A 422 12.87 13.15 2.47
C LYS A 422 14.05 12.37 3.05
N PHE A 423 15.14 13.05 3.42
CA PHE A 423 16.28 12.37 4.04
C PHE A 423 15.94 11.76 5.40
N LEU A 424 15.06 12.41 6.17
CA LEU A 424 14.59 11.88 7.45
C LEU A 424 13.82 10.58 7.23
N LEU A 425 12.85 10.59 6.32
CA LEU A 425 12.04 9.43 5.96
C LEU A 425 12.90 8.27 5.44
N GLN A 426 13.81 8.53 4.50
CA GLN A 426 14.72 7.52 3.96
C GLN A 426 15.60 6.90 5.06
N ASN A 427 16.13 7.68 6.01
CA ASN A 427 16.90 7.13 7.12
C ASN A 427 16.04 6.34 8.11
N PHE A 428 14.80 6.77 8.32
CA PHE A 428 13.86 6.05 9.18
C PHE A 428 13.58 4.67 8.60
N ILE A 429 13.13 4.61 7.34
CA ILE A 429 12.87 3.36 6.62
C ILE A 429 14.14 2.48 6.57
N LYS A 430 15.29 3.06 6.22
CA LYS A 430 16.55 2.31 6.14
C LYS A 430 16.97 1.71 7.49
N ASN A 431 16.90 2.48 8.58
CA ASN A 431 17.48 2.06 9.86
C ASN A 431 16.51 1.27 10.75
N PHE A 432 15.20 1.52 10.64
CA PHE A 432 14.18 0.82 11.44
C PHE A 432 13.49 -0.32 10.68
N ILE A 433 13.34 -0.24 9.35
CA ILE A 433 12.68 -1.29 8.56
C ILE A 433 13.71 -2.22 7.89
N PHE A 434 14.65 -1.70 7.10
CA PHE A 434 15.58 -2.55 6.32
C PHE A 434 16.82 -3.05 7.08
N ASN A 435 17.28 -2.31 8.10
CA ASN A 435 18.42 -2.67 8.93
C ASN A 435 18.01 -3.07 10.34
N HIS A 436 16.76 -3.50 10.55
CA HIS A 436 16.30 -3.96 11.86
C HIS A 436 17.13 -5.15 12.37
N SER A 437 17.61 -5.99 11.45
CA SER A 437 18.47 -7.15 11.69
C SER A 437 19.84 -6.82 12.27
N LYS A 438 20.35 -5.61 11.97
CA LYS A 438 21.70 -5.18 12.34
C LYS A 438 21.68 -4.45 13.68
N LEU A 439 22.64 -4.80 14.54
CA LEU A 439 22.89 -4.07 15.78
C LEU A 439 23.54 -2.71 15.48
N SER A 440 22.72 -1.69 15.24
CA SER A 440 23.19 -0.33 14.92
C SER A 440 22.53 0.76 15.77
N PRO A 441 22.62 0.68 17.11
CA PRO A 441 21.97 1.63 18.02
C PRO A 441 22.38 3.07 17.72
N PHE A 442 23.65 3.31 17.37
CA PHE A 442 24.15 4.64 16.98
C PHE A 442 23.48 5.19 15.71
N LEU A 443 23.22 4.36 14.70
CA LEU A 443 22.52 4.79 13.48
C LEU A 443 21.05 5.10 13.77
N LYS A 444 20.38 4.26 14.57
CA LYS A 444 19.00 4.50 15.03
C LYS A 444 18.91 5.80 15.85
N LEU A 445 19.84 6.00 16.79
CA LEU A 445 20.01 7.24 17.56
C LEU A 445 20.24 8.46 16.66
N LYS A 446 21.10 8.33 15.64
CA LYS A 446 21.37 9.40 14.68
C LYS A 446 20.11 9.77 13.92
N THR A 447 19.32 8.80 13.47
CA THR A 447 18.00 9.04 12.84
C THR A 447 17.05 9.74 13.81
N LEU A 448 16.92 9.28 15.06
CA LEU A 448 16.07 9.93 16.06
C LEU A 448 16.51 11.37 16.36
N LYS A 449 17.82 11.66 16.35
CA LYS A 449 18.34 13.04 16.45
C LYS A 449 17.93 13.93 15.28
N LEU A 450 17.61 13.38 14.10
CA LEU A 450 17.14 14.18 12.97
C LEU A 450 15.71 14.69 13.17
N PHE A 451 14.81 13.91 13.79
CA PHE A 451 13.45 14.35 14.15
C PHE A 451 13.43 15.60 15.04
N LYS A 452 14.52 15.84 15.78
CA LYS A 452 14.67 17.01 16.64
C LYS A 452 15.07 18.30 15.91
N LYS A 453 15.63 18.19 14.71
CA LYS A 453 16.17 19.34 13.98
C LYS A 453 15.07 19.92 13.09
N GLN A 454 14.76 21.20 13.27
CA GLN A 454 13.71 21.90 12.51
C GLN A 454 13.87 21.80 10.99
N LYS A 455 15.11 21.71 10.49
CA LYS A 455 15.35 21.53 9.06
C LYS A 455 14.84 20.19 8.50
N TYR A 456 14.67 19.16 9.33
CA TYR A 456 14.21 17.84 8.87
C TYR A 456 12.76 17.53 9.24
N LEU A 457 12.27 18.09 10.35
CA LEU A 457 10.87 18.00 10.74
C LEU A 457 10.47 19.31 11.41
N ARG A 458 9.42 19.95 10.93
CA ARG A 458 8.80 21.14 11.52
C ARG A 458 7.28 20.97 11.54
N ILE A 459 6.66 21.22 12.69
CA ILE A 459 5.20 21.23 12.85
C ILE A 459 4.81 22.64 13.31
N PHE A 460 3.84 23.24 12.64
CA PHE A 460 3.32 24.58 12.95
C PHE A 460 1.79 24.56 13.01
N PRO A 461 1.14 25.09 14.07
CA PRO A 461 1.75 25.59 15.30
C PRO A 461 2.50 24.49 16.07
N GLU A 462 3.45 24.87 16.92
CA GLU A 462 4.24 23.89 17.68
C GLU A 462 3.41 23.24 18.78
N VAL A 463 2.98 22.00 18.55
CA VAL A 463 2.23 21.22 19.55
C VAL A 463 3.14 20.71 20.70
N PRO A 464 2.64 20.63 21.95
CA PRO A 464 3.44 20.24 23.12
C PRO A 464 4.28 18.96 22.96
N PRO A 465 3.79 17.87 22.32
CA PRO A 465 4.60 16.67 22.14
C PRO A 465 5.77 16.88 21.17
N TYR A 466 5.57 17.70 20.13
CA TYR A 466 6.65 18.10 19.23
C TYR A 466 7.71 18.93 19.97
N GLN A 467 7.28 19.85 20.84
CA GLN A 467 8.19 20.59 21.71
C GLN A 467 8.97 19.66 22.66
N LEU A 468 8.31 18.64 23.23
CA LEU A 468 8.94 17.65 24.11
C LEU A 468 10.01 16.84 23.38
N ILE A 469 9.72 16.36 22.16
CA ILE A 469 10.68 15.65 21.29
C ILE A 469 11.92 16.53 21.06
N ARG A 470 11.73 17.82 20.82
CA ARG A 470 12.83 18.76 20.56
C ARG A 470 13.65 19.08 21.80
N LYS A 471 13.01 19.38 22.93
CA LYS A 471 13.66 19.87 24.15
C LYS A 471 14.38 18.76 24.92
N LYS A 472 13.85 17.53 24.98
CA LYS A 472 14.45 16.46 25.79
C LYS A 472 15.76 15.92 25.20
N ARG A 473 16.76 15.63 26.05
CA ARG A 473 18.01 14.95 25.63
C ARG A 473 17.67 13.59 25.01
N ILE A 474 18.46 13.13 24.03
CA ILE A 474 18.12 11.93 23.23
C ILE A 474 17.98 10.66 24.09
N PHE A 475 18.84 10.50 25.10
CA PHE A 475 18.77 9.38 26.04
C PHE A 475 17.52 9.46 26.92
N SER A 476 17.19 10.65 27.44
CA SER A 476 15.96 10.86 28.21
C SER A 476 14.71 10.63 27.36
N PHE A 477 14.74 11.04 26.09
CA PHE A 477 13.66 10.80 25.13
C PHE A 477 13.47 9.30 24.85
N LEU A 478 14.57 8.58 24.61
CA LEU A 478 14.53 7.12 24.47
C LEU A 478 13.97 6.44 25.72
N ARG A 479 14.42 6.84 26.92
CA ARG A 479 13.93 6.30 28.18
C ARG A 479 12.43 6.52 28.39
N LEU A 480 11.87 7.60 27.84
CA LEU A 480 10.42 7.88 27.90
C LEU A 480 9.61 7.04 26.92
N ILE A 481 10.16 6.76 25.74
CA ILE A 481 9.47 5.98 24.71
C ILE A 481 9.65 4.48 24.92
N LEU A 482 10.74 4.06 25.57
CA LEU A 482 11.06 2.66 25.82
C LEU A 482 9.90 1.86 26.47
N PRO A 483 9.19 2.38 27.49
CA PRO A 483 8.05 1.68 28.10
C PRO A 483 6.81 1.60 27.20
N ILE A 484 6.74 2.37 26.12
CA ILE A 484 5.68 2.30 25.10
C ILE A 484 6.08 1.34 23.98
N MET A 485 7.36 1.28 23.65
CA MET A 485 7.88 0.38 22.62
C MET A 485 7.91 -1.09 23.04
N ILE A 486 7.86 -1.34 24.35
CA ILE A 486 7.91 -2.68 24.95
C ILE A 486 6.57 -2.94 25.62
N ASP A 487 6.07 -4.16 25.49
CA ASP A 487 4.90 -4.62 26.22
C ASP A 487 5.13 -4.53 27.75
N LYS A 488 4.27 -3.78 28.46
CA LYS A 488 4.39 -3.57 29.92
C LYS A 488 3.92 -4.76 30.74
N HIS A 489 3.06 -5.61 30.18
CA HIS A 489 2.45 -6.77 30.86
C HIS A 489 3.40 -7.97 31.02
N GLU A 490 4.70 -7.73 30.98
CA GLU A 490 5.74 -8.76 31.07
C GLU A 490 6.68 -8.54 32.27
N PHE A 491 6.32 -7.63 33.17
CA PHE A 491 6.99 -7.43 34.45
C PHE A 491 6.01 -7.65 35.59
#